data_AF-A0A451A2U8-F1
#
_entry.id   AF-A0A451A2U8-F1
#
_cell.length_a   1.000
_cell.length_b   1.000
_cell.length_c   1.000
_cell.angle_alpha   90.00
_cell.angle_beta   90.00
_cell.angle_gamma   90.00
#
_symmetry.space_group_name_H-M   'P 1'
#
loop_
_entity.id
_entity.type
_entity.pdbx_description
1 polymer ?
#
loop_
_entity_poly.entity_id
_entity_poly.type
_entity_poly.pdbx_seq_one_letter_code
_entity_poly.pdbx_strand_id
1 'polypeptide(L)'
;MIALSKKLIKDAVWPILAFYSALFLRHGRVIVSVNDIEIFSGKITLLEVSKVKKAGGVLVAPDAELDNGYLDFWMVKRMNLFKFLYSIFVKMLSSSYRELKHVAYFSSGPTSSQDNTKIRNIHIKAEEYIPFHLNGEYLGKCSEVGFNICNGYQLNMVYHA
;
A
#
# COMPACT_ATOMS: atom_id res chain seq x y z
N MET A 1 12.24 -30.70 3.60
CA MET A 1 12.58 -29.88 4.80
C MET A 1 13.29 -28.57 4.48
N ILE A 2 14.29 -28.53 3.58
CA ILE A 2 15.05 -27.29 3.27
C ILE A 2 14.20 -26.23 2.53
N ALA A 3 13.28 -26.65 1.66
CA ALA A 3 12.38 -25.71 0.97
C ALA A 3 11.29 -25.13 1.89
N LEU A 4 10.73 -25.95 2.80
CA LEU A 4 9.76 -25.49 3.81
C LEU A 4 10.40 -24.53 4.81
N SER A 5 11.63 -24.79 5.26
CA SER A 5 12.37 -23.89 6.15
C SER A 5 12.77 -22.60 5.45
N LYS A 6 13.22 -22.63 4.18
CA LYS A 6 13.45 -21.41 3.39
C LYS A 6 12.18 -20.58 3.22
N LYS A 7 11.03 -21.22 2.97
CA LYS A 7 9.74 -20.55 2.87
C LYS A 7 9.34 -19.91 4.20
N LEU A 8 9.39 -20.66 5.31
CA LEU A 8 9.15 -20.15 6.67
C LEU A 8 10.09 -19.01 7.07
N ILE A 9 11.37 -19.09 6.73
CA ILE A 9 12.36 -18.04 7.03
C ILE A 9 12.07 -16.80 6.16
N LYS A 10 11.77 -16.96 4.88
CA LYS A 10 11.45 -15.83 3.98
C LYS A 10 10.13 -15.16 4.37
N ASP A 11 9.14 -15.96 4.76
CA ASP A 11 7.83 -15.52 5.23
C ASP A 11 7.87 -14.91 6.65
N ALA A 12 8.89 -15.22 7.47
CA ALA A 12 9.08 -14.65 8.81
C ALA A 12 10.02 -13.43 8.85
N VAL A 13 11.02 -13.38 7.96
CA VAL A 13 11.95 -12.25 7.84
C VAL A 13 11.23 -10.99 7.37
N TRP A 14 10.25 -11.11 6.48
CA TRP A 14 9.50 -9.96 5.99
C TRP A 14 8.65 -9.29 7.09
N PRO A 15 7.86 -10.02 7.90
CA PRO A 15 7.22 -9.49 9.10
C PRO A 15 8.19 -8.83 10.07
N ILE A 16 9.38 -9.40 10.28
CA ILE A 16 10.41 -8.84 11.17
C ILE A 16 11.00 -7.54 10.60
N LEU A 17 11.26 -7.48 9.28
CA LEU A 17 11.73 -6.26 8.62
C LEU A 17 10.66 -5.18 8.58
N ALA A 18 9.41 -5.56 8.28
CA ALA A 18 8.25 -4.68 8.39
C ALA A 18 8.03 -4.21 9.84
N PHE A 19 8.33 -5.04 10.83
CA PHE A 19 8.30 -4.71 12.26
C PHE A 19 9.43 -3.74 12.62
N TYR A 20 10.65 -3.95 12.14
CA TYR A 20 11.77 -3.04 12.35
C TYR A 20 11.56 -1.69 11.68
N SER A 21 11.08 -1.66 10.43
CA SER A 21 10.73 -0.40 9.76
C SER A 21 9.53 0.27 10.45
N ALA A 22 8.59 -0.52 10.99
CA ALA A 22 7.51 0.00 11.81
C ALA A 22 7.98 0.59 13.16
N LEU A 23 9.02 0.04 13.80
CA LEU A 23 9.57 0.58 15.04
C LEU A 23 10.15 2.00 14.86
N PHE A 24 10.62 2.34 13.65
CA PHE A 24 11.08 3.68 13.29
C PHE A 24 10.01 4.53 12.61
N LEU A 25 8.72 4.21 12.78
CA LEU A 25 7.61 4.96 12.19
C LEU A 25 7.72 6.45 12.49
N ARG A 26 8.05 7.20 11.44
CA ARG A 26 7.95 8.64 11.40
C ARG A 26 6.64 9.00 10.72
N HIS A 27 5.91 9.92 11.32
CA HIS A 27 4.73 10.46 10.69
C HIS A 27 5.13 11.56 9.71
N GLY A 28 4.81 11.40 8.43
CA GLY A 28 4.93 12.45 7.44
C GLY A 28 3.63 13.24 7.36
N ARG A 29 3.69 14.58 7.31
CA ARG A 29 2.55 15.36 6.83
C ARG A 29 2.55 15.32 5.31
N VAL A 30 1.44 14.91 4.73
CA VAL A 30 1.27 14.72 3.29
C VAL A 30 -0.02 15.34 2.79
N ILE A 31 -0.01 15.69 1.51
CA ILE A 31 -1.18 15.97 0.68
C ILE A 31 -1.25 14.86 -0.35
N VAL A 32 -2.41 14.19 -0.44
CA VAL A 32 -2.67 13.14 -1.42
C VAL A 32 -3.74 13.64 -2.38
N SER A 33 -3.40 13.62 -3.67
CA SER A 33 -4.31 13.95 -4.75
C SER A 33 -4.56 12.73 -5.62
N VAL A 34 -5.82 12.54 -6.02
CA VAL A 34 -6.26 11.49 -6.94
C VAL A 34 -6.93 12.16 -8.12
N ASN A 35 -6.50 11.83 -9.33
CA ASN A 35 -6.99 12.47 -10.55
C ASN A 35 -6.99 14.01 -10.44
N ASP A 36 -5.88 14.54 -9.92
CA ASP A 36 -5.65 15.98 -9.71
C ASP A 36 -6.57 16.65 -8.66
N ILE A 37 -7.37 15.86 -7.93
CA ILE A 37 -8.24 16.33 -6.84
C ILE A 37 -7.61 15.96 -5.50
N GLU A 38 -7.42 16.94 -4.61
CA GLU A 38 -7.00 16.67 -3.24
C GLU A 38 -8.10 15.90 -2.47
N ILE A 39 -7.75 14.71 -1.99
CA ILE A 39 -8.65 13.85 -1.21
C ILE A 39 -8.25 13.74 0.26
N PHE A 40 -7.03 14.16 0.59
CA PHE A 40 -6.51 14.10 1.95
C PHE A 40 -5.36 15.08 2.16
N SER A 41 -5.37 15.75 3.30
CA SER A 41 -4.26 16.54 3.82
C SER A 41 -4.11 16.27 5.31
N GLY A 42 -2.92 15.82 5.74
CA GLY A 42 -2.68 15.48 7.15
C GLY A 42 -1.50 14.56 7.38
N LYS A 43 -1.41 14.04 8.61
CA LYS A 43 -0.32 13.13 9.00
C LYS A 43 -0.67 11.68 8.70
N ILE A 44 0.22 11.00 7.97
CA ILE A 44 0.16 9.56 7.72
C ILE A 44 1.31 8.83 8.41
N THR A 45 1.10 7.55 8.61
CA THR A 45 2.07 6.59 9.14
C THR A 45 2.62 5.72 8.00
N LEU A 46 1.75 5.36 7.05
CA LEU A 46 2.07 4.53 5.90
C LEU A 46 1.09 4.88 4.77
N LEU A 47 1.54 4.80 3.53
CA LEU A 47 0.71 4.83 2.33
C LEU A 47 1.28 3.82 1.35
N GLU A 48 0.41 2.98 0.78
CA GLU A 48 0.80 2.01 -0.22
C GLU A 48 -0.13 2.09 -1.43
N VAL A 49 0.47 2.13 -2.61
CA VAL A 49 -0.20 2.09 -3.92
C VAL A 49 0.04 0.71 -4.52
N SER A 50 -1.00 0.10 -5.06
CA SER A 50 -0.98 -1.31 -5.49
C SER A 50 -1.69 -1.52 -6.83
N LYS A 51 -1.13 -2.41 -7.64
CA LYS A 51 -1.77 -3.03 -8.82
C LYS A 51 -2.00 -4.53 -8.68
N VAL A 52 -1.54 -5.09 -7.57
CA VAL A 52 -1.64 -6.52 -7.27
C VAL A 52 -2.38 -6.71 -5.97
N LYS A 53 -3.13 -7.81 -5.88
CA LYS A 53 -3.82 -8.17 -4.63
C LYS A 53 -2.86 -8.49 -3.51
N LYS A 54 -1.77 -9.19 -3.84
CA LYS A 54 -0.81 -9.72 -2.87
C LYS A 54 0.60 -9.21 -3.09
N ALA A 55 1.28 -8.91 -1.99
CA ALA A 55 2.72 -8.65 -1.94
C ALA A 55 3.35 -9.61 -0.93
N GLY A 56 4.34 -10.39 -1.35
CA GLY A 56 5.01 -11.36 -0.45
C GLY A 56 4.08 -12.40 0.18
N GLY A 57 2.96 -12.75 -0.48
CA GLY A 57 1.96 -13.69 0.04
C GLY A 57 0.91 -13.07 0.97
N VAL A 58 1.07 -11.82 1.39
CA VAL A 58 0.09 -11.06 2.18
C VAL A 58 -0.92 -10.40 1.25
N LEU A 59 -2.20 -10.42 1.62
CA LEU A 59 -3.28 -9.78 0.86
C LEU A 59 -3.37 -8.30 1.27
N VAL A 60 -2.80 -7.43 0.43
CA VAL A 60 -2.56 -6.02 0.78
C VAL A 60 -3.55 -5.06 0.11
N ALA A 61 -4.01 -5.38 -1.09
CA ALA A 61 -5.05 -4.62 -1.80
C ALA A 61 -6.05 -5.60 -2.44
N PRO A 62 -6.98 -6.19 -1.67
CA PRO A 62 -7.85 -7.28 -2.15
C PRO A 62 -8.63 -7.00 -3.44
N ASP A 63 -8.90 -5.73 -3.75
CA ASP A 63 -9.69 -5.33 -4.91
C ASP A 63 -8.81 -4.98 -6.12
N ALA A 64 -7.49 -4.91 -5.96
CA ALA A 64 -6.60 -4.52 -7.02
C ALA A 64 -6.65 -5.54 -8.18
N GLU A 65 -6.76 -5.04 -9.39
CA GLU A 65 -6.74 -5.85 -10.60
C GLU A 65 -5.61 -5.36 -11.52
N LEU A 66 -4.94 -6.31 -12.16
CA LEU A 66 -3.76 -6.04 -12.98
C LEU A 66 -4.13 -5.20 -14.22
N ASP A 67 -5.26 -5.53 -14.84
CA ASP A 67 -5.66 -5.13 -16.19
C ASP A 67 -6.85 -4.15 -16.23
N ASN A 68 -7.45 -3.83 -15.08
CA ASN A 68 -8.60 -2.92 -15.03
C ASN A 68 -8.30 -1.45 -15.41
N GLY A 69 -7.02 -1.09 -15.61
CA GLY A 69 -6.60 0.27 -15.94
C GLY A 69 -6.69 1.29 -14.80
N TYR A 70 -6.81 0.83 -13.54
CA TYR A 70 -6.89 1.68 -12.35
C TYR A 70 -5.91 1.27 -11.26
N LEU A 71 -5.57 2.20 -10.37
CA LEU A 71 -4.78 1.95 -9.16
C LEU A 71 -5.71 1.71 -7.98
N ASP A 72 -5.21 0.96 -7.01
CA ASP A 72 -5.77 0.90 -5.67
C ASP A 72 -4.71 1.44 -4.71
N PHE A 73 -5.14 2.11 -3.64
CA PHE A 73 -4.21 2.50 -2.59
C PHE A 73 -4.89 2.53 -1.23
N TRP A 74 -4.07 2.46 -0.21
CA TRP A 74 -4.53 2.61 1.16
C TRP A 74 -3.52 3.40 1.96
N MET A 75 -4.02 4.06 2.99
CA MET A 75 -3.20 4.83 3.90
C MET A 75 -3.61 4.58 5.33
N VAL A 76 -2.61 4.64 6.20
CA VAL A 76 -2.78 4.63 7.64
C VAL A 76 -2.59 6.05 8.11
N LYS A 77 -3.68 6.69 8.54
CA LYS A 77 -3.64 7.98 9.22
C LYS A 77 -2.77 7.85 10.48
N ARG A 78 -2.36 8.97 11.08
CA ARG A 78 -1.57 8.96 12.32
C ARG A 78 -2.15 7.97 13.35
N MET A 79 -1.36 6.95 13.67
CA MET A 79 -1.65 5.96 14.71
C MET A 79 -0.47 5.89 15.66
N ASN A 80 -0.72 5.53 16.92
CA ASN A 80 0.38 5.20 17.82
C ASN A 80 1.01 3.86 17.39
N LEU A 81 2.30 3.70 17.69
CA LEU A 81 3.08 2.52 17.29
C LEU A 81 2.44 1.21 17.76
N PHE A 82 1.98 1.15 19.01
CA PHE A 82 1.34 -0.04 19.56
C PHE A 82 0.05 -0.44 18.82
N LYS A 83 -0.84 0.50 18.51
CA LYS A 83 -2.04 0.20 17.72
C LYS A 83 -1.68 -0.13 16.29
N PHE A 84 -0.67 0.51 15.70
CA PHE A 84 -0.21 0.20 14.35
C PHE A 84 0.23 -1.27 14.28
N LEU A 85 1.16 -1.67 15.15
CA LEU A 85 1.70 -3.03 15.19
C LEU A 85 0.58 -4.05 15.45
N TYR A 86 -0.21 -3.86 16.51
CA TYR A 86 -1.28 -4.80 16.84
C TYR A 86 -2.33 -4.90 15.71
N SER A 87 -2.77 -3.76 15.17
CA SER A 87 -3.89 -3.74 14.22
C SER A 87 -3.49 -4.20 12.83
N ILE A 88 -2.28 -3.87 12.36
CA ILE A 88 -1.83 -4.22 11.02
C ILE A 88 -1.34 -5.66 10.98
N PHE A 89 -0.53 -6.13 11.94
CA PHE A 89 -0.05 -7.52 11.88
C PHE A 89 -1.17 -8.54 12.04
N VAL A 90 -2.14 -8.29 12.94
CA VAL A 90 -3.26 -9.22 13.14
C VAL A 90 -4.29 -9.11 12.01
N LYS A 91 -4.58 -7.90 11.51
CA LYS A 91 -5.65 -7.71 10.51
C LYS A 91 -5.21 -7.72 9.05
N MET A 92 -3.91 -7.58 8.74
CA MET A 92 -3.41 -7.79 7.36
C MET A 92 -3.59 -9.25 6.94
N LEU A 93 -3.38 -10.19 7.86
CA LEU A 93 -3.56 -11.62 7.61
C LEU A 93 -5.01 -11.98 7.27
N SER A 94 -5.97 -11.28 7.86
CA SER A 94 -7.41 -11.49 7.63
C SER A 94 -8.04 -10.50 6.65
N SER A 95 -7.26 -9.56 6.09
CA SER A 95 -7.74 -8.44 5.26
C SER A 95 -8.80 -7.53 5.91
N SER A 96 -9.07 -7.67 7.21
CA SER A 96 -10.02 -6.82 7.94
C SER A 96 -9.41 -5.49 8.42
N TYR A 97 -8.20 -5.17 7.99
CA TYR A 97 -7.53 -3.90 8.30
C TYR A 97 -8.29 -2.70 7.72
N ARG A 98 -9.08 -2.90 6.64
CA ARG A 98 -9.92 -1.86 6.04
C ARG A 98 -11.01 -1.33 6.97
N GLU A 99 -11.43 -2.14 7.95
CA GLU A 99 -12.44 -1.76 8.95
C GLU A 99 -11.86 -0.90 10.08
N LEU A 100 -10.53 -0.69 10.11
CA LEU A 100 -9.90 0.14 11.11
C LEU A 100 -10.20 1.61 10.85
N LYS A 101 -10.71 2.32 11.86
CA LYS A 101 -11.01 3.77 11.84
C LYS A 101 -9.87 4.65 11.29
N HIS A 102 -8.63 4.19 11.44
CA HIS A 102 -7.43 4.92 11.03
C HIS A 102 -6.89 4.53 9.65
N VAL A 103 -7.48 3.51 9.03
CA VAL A 103 -7.15 3.10 7.66
C VAL A 103 -8.18 3.74 6.74
N ALA A 104 -7.70 4.30 5.64
CA ALA A 104 -8.54 4.66 4.51
C ALA A 104 -8.11 3.81 3.32
N TYR A 105 -9.06 3.12 2.71
CA TYR A 105 -8.86 2.26 1.55
C TYR A 105 -9.62 2.86 0.37
N PHE A 106 -8.92 3.05 -0.74
CA PHE A 106 -9.48 3.60 -1.97
C PHE A 106 -9.22 2.58 -3.08
N SER A 107 -10.31 2.09 -3.65
CA SER A 107 -10.30 1.01 -4.64
C SER A 107 -11.17 1.38 -5.81
N SER A 108 -10.81 0.83 -6.97
CA SER A 108 -11.63 0.90 -8.18
C SER A 108 -12.33 -0.44 -8.48
N GLY A 109 -12.22 -1.42 -7.58
CA GLY A 109 -12.74 -2.78 -7.72
C GLY A 109 -14.05 -3.04 -6.95
N PRO A 110 -14.42 -4.31 -6.70
CA PRO A 110 -15.77 -4.70 -6.28
C PRO A 110 -16.23 -4.17 -4.92
N THR A 111 -15.30 -3.85 -4.01
CA THR A 111 -15.65 -3.28 -2.68
C THR A 111 -15.52 -1.76 -2.64
N SER A 112 -15.26 -1.14 -3.78
CA SER A 112 -15.42 0.30 -3.99
C SER A 112 -16.88 0.69 -3.72
N SER A 113 -17.09 1.73 -2.91
CA SER A 113 -18.37 2.43 -2.92
C SER A 113 -18.65 2.93 -4.35
N GLN A 114 -19.91 2.96 -4.79
CA GLN A 114 -20.26 3.47 -6.13
C GLN A 114 -19.81 4.93 -6.34
N ASP A 115 -19.59 5.68 -5.25
CA ASP A 115 -19.12 7.06 -5.24
C ASP A 115 -17.59 7.22 -5.35
N ASN A 116 -16.83 6.13 -5.29
CA ASN A 116 -15.37 6.21 -5.38
C ASN A 116 -14.95 6.42 -6.84
N THR A 117 -14.22 7.51 -7.06
CA THR A 117 -13.68 7.84 -8.38
C THR A 117 -12.59 6.84 -8.77
N LYS A 118 -12.71 6.27 -9.97
CA LYS A 118 -11.70 5.41 -10.60
C LYS A 118 -10.32 6.09 -10.62
N ILE A 119 -9.33 5.47 -10.00
CA ILE A 119 -8.04 6.10 -9.71
C ILE A 119 -7.07 5.83 -10.87
N ARG A 120 -6.78 6.84 -11.70
CA ARG A 120 -5.83 6.70 -12.83
C ARG A 120 -4.47 7.28 -12.51
N ASN A 121 -4.47 8.34 -11.71
CA ASN A 121 -3.26 8.94 -11.17
C ASN A 121 -3.40 9.16 -9.66
N ILE A 122 -2.25 9.07 -8.98
CA ILE A 122 -2.10 9.41 -7.57
C ILE A 122 -0.86 10.28 -7.46
N HIS A 123 -0.99 11.41 -6.77
CA HIS A 123 0.11 12.29 -6.47
C HIS A 123 0.23 12.50 -4.97
N ILE A 124 1.44 12.39 -4.44
CA ILE A 124 1.71 12.48 -3.01
C ILE A 124 2.80 13.51 -2.82
N LYS A 125 2.47 14.59 -2.10
CA LYS A 125 3.42 15.60 -1.63
C LYS A 125 3.58 15.46 -0.14
N ALA A 126 4.80 15.50 0.35
CA ALA A 126 5.15 15.46 1.76
C ALA A 126 5.91 16.74 2.13
N GLU A 127 5.62 17.29 3.31
CA GLU A 127 6.39 18.44 3.84
C GLU A 127 7.85 18.05 4.12
N GLU A 128 8.10 16.78 4.46
CA GLU A 128 9.42 16.23 4.73
C GLU A 128 9.75 15.08 3.76
N TYR A 129 11.02 14.82 3.54
CA TYR A 129 11.47 13.65 2.77
C TYR A 129 11.11 12.34 3.49
N ILE A 130 10.17 11.59 2.92
CA ILE A 130 9.71 10.31 3.46
C ILE A 130 10.38 9.13 2.74
N PRO A 131 10.65 8.01 3.43
CA PRO A 131 11.17 6.79 2.80
C PRO A 131 10.25 6.30 1.68
N PHE A 132 10.83 5.96 0.53
CA PHE A 132 10.11 5.46 -0.63
C PHE A 132 10.62 4.08 -1.03
N HIS A 133 9.67 3.17 -1.24
CA HIS A 133 9.93 1.82 -1.72
C HIS A 133 9.07 1.56 -2.96
N LEU A 134 9.63 0.82 -3.93
CA LEU A 134 8.93 0.37 -5.12
C LEU A 134 9.23 -1.11 -5.34
N ASN A 135 8.18 -1.93 -5.49
CA ASN A 135 8.30 -3.37 -5.73
C ASN A 135 9.21 -4.12 -4.72
N GLY A 136 9.24 -3.65 -3.46
CA GLY A 136 10.04 -4.23 -2.39
C GLY A 136 11.46 -3.68 -2.26
N GLU A 137 11.90 -2.82 -3.18
CA GLU A 137 13.22 -2.19 -3.13
C GLU A 137 13.15 -0.79 -2.53
N TYR A 138 14.14 -0.42 -1.71
CA TYR A 138 14.26 0.93 -1.16
C TYR A 138 14.90 1.87 -2.19
N LEU A 139 14.18 2.92 -2.58
CA LEU A 139 14.63 3.87 -3.60
C LEU A 139 15.13 5.20 -3.02
N GLY A 140 15.21 5.32 -1.70
CA GLY A 140 15.67 6.54 -1.01
C GLY A 140 14.53 7.27 -0.31
N LYS A 141 14.67 8.59 -0.18
CA LYS A 141 13.63 9.44 0.40
C LYS A 141 13.17 10.48 -0.62
N CYS A 142 11.88 10.74 -0.69
CA CYS A 142 11.29 11.73 -1.59
C CYS A 142 10.29 12.61 -0.83
N SER A 143 10.17 13.86 -1.23
CA SER A 143 9.10 14.77 -0.78
C SER A 143 7.92 14.80 -1.76
N GLU A 144 8.07 14.23 -2.96
CA GLU A 144 7.05 14.24 -3.99
C GLU A 144 7.17 12.96 -4.83
N VAL A 145 6.05 12.28 -5.07
CA VAL A 145 5.98 11.09 -5.91
C VAL A 145 4.62 11.02 -6.60
N GLY A 146 4.65 10.64 -7.88
CA GLY A 146 3.45 10.44 -8.70
C GLY A 146 3.40 9.03 -9.25
N PHE A 147 2.21 8.44 -9.24
CA PHE A 147 1.89 7.16 -9.88
C PHE A 147 0.86 7.40 -10.97
N ASN A 148 1.16 6.95 -12.18
CA ASN A 148 0.27 7.06 -13.33
C ASN A 148 0.11 5.68 -13.96
N ILE A 149 -1.13 5.30 -14.25
CA ILE A 149 -1.38 4.12 -15.10
C ILE A 149 -0.86 4.41 -16.51
N CYS A 150 0.12 3.62 -16.94
CA CYS A 150 0.58 3.63 -18.32
C CYS A 150 -0.18 2.56 -19.10
N ASN A 151 -1.19 2.96 -19.87
CA ASN A 151 -1.89 2.07 -20.80
C ASN A 151 -1.22 1.99 -22.19
N GLY A 152 -0.11 2.71 -22.40
CA GLY A 152 0.58 2.79 -23.69
C GLY A 152 1.32 1.51 -24.08
N TYR A 153 1.69 0.67 -23.09
CA TYR A 153 2.39 -0.59 -23.30
C TYR A 153 1.66 -1.71 -22.55
N GLN A 154 0.79 -2.43 -23.25
CA GLN A 154 0.16 -3.63 -22.69
C GLN A 154 1.14 -4.80 -22.76
N LEU A 155 1.56 -5.30 -21.61
CA LEU A 155 2.37 -6.51 -21.51
C LEU A 155 1.44 -7.72 -21.50
N ASN A 156 1.48 -8.53 -22.56
CA ASN A 156 0.84 -9.82 -22.56
C ASN A 156 1.67 -10.79 -21.72
N MET A 157 1.17 -11.14 -20.55
CA MET A 157 1.85 -12.06 -19.62
C MET A 157 1.08 -13.37 -19.53
N VAL A 158 1.81 -14.48 -19.63
CA VAL A 158 1.27 -15.81 -19.32
C VAL A 158 1.29 -15.97 -17.80
N TYR A 159 0.15 -16.27 -17.20
CA TYR A 159 0.06 -16.59 -15.77
C TYR A 159 -0.82 -17.81 -15.54
N HIS A 160 -0.53 -18.55 -14.48
CA HIS A 160 -1.39 -19.62 -13.99
C HIS A 160 -2.42 -19.02 -13.03
N ALA A 161 -3.70 -19.22 -13.35
CA ALA A 161 -4.82 -18.83 -12.50
C ALA A 161 -4.93 -19.72 -11.25
#